data_AF-A0A2D5Z5H8-F1
#
_entry.id   AF-A0A2D5Z5H8-F1
#
_cell.length_a   1.000
_cell.length_b   1.000
_cell.length_c   1.000
_cell.angle_alpha   90.00
_cell.angle_beta   90.00
_cell.angle_gamma   90.00
#
_symmetry.space_group_name_H-M   'P 1'
#
loop_
_entity.id
_entity.type
_entity.pdbx_description
1 polymer ?
#
loop_
_entity_poly.entity_id
_entity_poly.type
_entity_poly.pdbx_seq_one_letter_code
_entity_poly.pdbx_strand_id
1 'polypeptide(L)'
;MSQPGTFSSQFRQTCQVSHGEAFFLSIGQDDEKRARPALKDLQDLKGRISIHDLDGEMIQSLEMDPEDRGGGDDGRSLQLAFFYPFENGNYQVTIDVDHGVAALAGTQQTIQAKYLLCGAELFPAKATQFFAWISGVTGMTLCVFIVNRLTSDLPREAA
;
A
#
# COMPACT_ATOMS: atom_id res chain seq x y z
N MET A 1 -4.23 18.11 0.04
CA MET A 1 -4.02 18.67 1.39
C MET A 1 -3.25 20.01 1.40
N SER A 2 -3.12 20.70 0.26
CA SER A 2 -2.53 22.06 0.24
C SER A 2 -3.51 23.16 0.62
N GLN A 3 -4.80 22.83 0.72
CA GLN A 3 -5.87 23.76 1.07
C GLN A 3 -6.83 23.07 2.05
N PRO A 4 -7.50 23.84 2.92
CA PRO A 4 -8.55 23.32 3.78
C PRO A 4 -9.69 22.70 2.97
N GLY A 5 -10.36 21.71 3.56
CA GLY A 5 -11.52 21.06 2.95
C GLY A 5 -11.76 19.64 3.46
N THR A 6 -12.92 19.11 3.13
CA THR A 6 -13.37 17.77 3.51
C THR A 6 -13.36 16.85 2.30
N PHE A 7 -12.81 15.66 2.45
CA PHE A 7 -12.76 14.63 1.42
C PHE A 7 -13.24 13.31 2.00
N SER A 8 -14.17 12.64 1.32
CA SER A 8 -14.68 11.35 1.77
C SER A 8 -14.59 10.31 0.67
N SER A 9 -14.28 9.07 1.05
CA SER A 9 -14.27 7.92 0.15
C SER A 9 -14.78 6.69 0.88
N GLN A 10 -15.41 5.80 0.14
CA GLN A 10 -15.76 4.48 0.66
C GLN A 10 -14.57 3.54 0.52
N PHE A 11 -14.44 2.61 1.45
CA PHE A 11 -13.49 1.51 1.38
C PHE A 11 -14.04 0.27 2.08
N ARG A 12 -13.39 -0.87 1.84
CA ARG A 12 -13.76 -2.14 2.46
C ARG A 12 -12.58 -2.66 3.28
N GLN A 13 -12.81 -2.82 4.58
CA GLN A 13 -11.88 -3.49 5.48
C GLN A 13 -12.02 -5.00 5.29
N THR A 14 -10.95 -5.63 4.85
CA THR A 14 -10.95 -7.06 4.49
C THR A 14 -10.15 -7.93 5.45
N CYS A 15 -9.29 -7.32 6.26
CA CYS A 15 -8.39 -8.00 7.18
C CYS A 15 -8.62 -7.55 8.62
N GLN A 16 -9.08 -8.47 9.49
CA GLN A 16 -9.14 -8.23 10.95
C GLN A 16 -7.81 -8.51 11.66
N VAL A 17 -6.85 -9.12 10.97
CA VAL A 17 -5.58 -9.59 11.54
C VAL A 17 -4.40 -8.73 11.08
N SER A 18 -4.62 -7.64 10.33
CA SER A 18 -3.53 -6.70 10.06
C SER A 18 -3.13 -6.00 11.36
N HIS A 19 -1.95 -5.39 11.41
CA HIS A 19 -1.55 -4.59 12.57
C HIS A 19 -2.32 -3.26 12.64
N GLY A 20 -3.05 -2.91 11.59
CA GLY A 20 -3.86 -1.71 11.50
C GLY A 20 -3.99 -1.24 10.07
N GLU A 21 -4.48 -0.03 9.92
CA GLU A 21 -4.56 0.70 8.66
C GLU A 21 -3.87 2.06 8.83
N ALA A 22 -2.84 2.31 8.02
CA ALA A 22 -2.12 3.58 8.03
C ALA A 22 -2.47 4.40 6.79
N PHE A 23 -2.61 5.70 6.98
CA PHE A 23 -2.84 6.67 5.92
C PHE A 23 -1.53 7.36 5.58
N PHE A 24 -1.14 7.32 4.31
CA PHE A 24 0.11 7.87 3.81
C PHE A 24 -0.15 8.97 2.78
N LEU A 25 0.63 10.05 2.86
CA LEU A 25 0.69 11.10 1.86
C LEU A 25 1.84 10.83 0.89
N SER A 26 1.50 10.71 -0.39
CA SER A 26 2.44 10.70 -1.51
C SER A 26 2.34 12.00 -2.31
N ILE A 27 3.47 12.45 -2.85
CA ILE A 27 3.58 13.70 -3.60
C ILE A 27 4.19 13.38 -4.96
N GLY A 28 3.48 13.72 -6.05
CA GLY A 28 3.98 13.58 -7.42
C GLY A 28 4.38 12.14 -7.79
N GLN A 29 3.42 11.21 -7.76
CA GLN A 29 3.66 9.77 -7.99
C GLN A 29 4.30 9.41 -9.34
N ASP A 30 4.30 10.32 -10.32
CA ASP A 30 4.81 10.05 -11.66
C ASP A 30 6.32 10.36 -11.84
N ASP A 31 6.98 10.95 -10.84
CA ASP A 31 8.41 11.28 -10.94
C ASP A 31 9.23 10.52 -9.88
N GLU A 32 9.83 9.39 -10.27
CA GLU A 32 10.79 8.64 -9.43
C GLU A 32 11.98 9.50 -8.94
N LYS A 33 12.19 10.67 -9.55
CA LYS A 33 13.25 11.63 -9.21
C LYS A 33 12.83 12.69 -8.20
N ARG A 34 11.55 12.78 -7.81
CA ARG A 34 11.11 13.86 -6.93
C ARG A 34 11.52 13.58 -5.49
N ALA A 35 12.12 14.59 -4.87
CA ALA A 35 12.54 14.53 -3.48
C ALA A 35 11.33 14.25 -2.58
N ARG A 36 11.52 13.32 -1.65
CA ARG A 36 10.56 13.00 -0.59
C ARG A 36 10.14 14.30 0.14
N PRO A 37 8.84 14.48 0.47
CA PRO A 37 8.46 15.54 1.41
C PRO A 37 9.23 15.39 2.70
N ALA A 38 9.94 16.44 3.09
CA ALA A 38 10.55 16.49 4.40
C ALA A 38 9.44 16.72 5.43
N LEU A 39 9.60 16.17 6.64
CA LEU A 39 8.62 16.36 7.73
C LEU A 39 8.32 17.85 7.98
N LYS A 40 9.35 18.69 7.88
CA LYS A 40 9.23 20.16 7.97
C LYS A 40 8.24 20.75 6.97
N ASP A 41 8.02 20.09 5.84
CA ASP A 41 7.08 20.54 4.81
C ASP A 41 5.62 20.22 5.20
N LEU A 42 5.38 19.54 6.33
CA LEU A 42 4.05 19.20 6.86
C LEU A 42 3.78 19.78 8.25
N GLN A 43 4.70 20.57 8.80
CA GLN A 43 4.58 21.12 10.17
C GLN A 43 3.31 21.96 10.39
N ASP A 44 2.76 22.53 9.32
CA ASP A 44 1.55 23.37 9.36
C ASP A 44 0.27 22.59 9.00
N LEU A 45 0.40 21.31 8.62
CA LEU A 45 -0.74 20.46 8.30
C LEU A 45 -1.53 20.20 9.58
N LYS A 46 -2.79 20.61 9.59
CA LYS A 46 -3.74 20.23 10.64
C LYS A 46 -5.01 19.70 10.02
N GLY A 47 -5.51 18.63 10.62
CA GLY A 47 -6.71 17.99 10.16
C GLY A 47 -6.99 16.73 10.96
N ARG A 48 -8.01 16.02 10.53
CA ARG A 48 -8.49 14.79 11.14
C ARG A 48 -8.83 13.78 10.07
N ILE A 49 -8.58 12.53 10.37
CA ILE A 49 -9.07 11.39 9.61
C ILE A 49 -10.07 10.67 10.50
N SER A 50 -11.28 10.44 10.01
CA SER A 50 -12.31 9.67 10.70
C SER A 50 -12.80 8.54 9.82
N ILE A 51 -13.15 7.43 10.48
CA ILE A 51 -13.74 6.25 9.86
C ILE A 51 -15.14 6.12 10.41
N HIS A 52 -16.11 6.03 9.50
CA HIS A 52 -17.51 5.84 9.79
C HIS A 52 -17.98 4.53 9.18
N ASP A 53 -18.95 3.86 9.80
CA ASP A 53 -19.68 2.79 9.14
C ASP A 53 -20.67 3.35 8.09
N LEU A 54 -21.44 2.45 7.46
CA LEU A 54 -22.42 2.84 6.45
C LEU A 54 -23.67 3.53 7.04
N ASP A 55 -23.91 3.36 8.35
CA ASP A 55 -25.01 4.02 9.07
C ASP A 55 -24.58 5.42 9.57
N GLY A 56 -23.30 5.77 9.41
CA GLY A 56 -22.70 7.06 9.77
C GLY A 56 -22.10 7.10 11.18
N GLU A 57 -22.13 5.99 11.91
CA GLU A 57 -21.52 5.89 13.24
C GLU A 57 -20.00 6.02 13.13
N MET A 58 -19.41 6.87 13.97
CA MET A 58 -17.97 7.05 14.00
C MET A 58 -17.33 5.86 14.72
N ILE A 59 -16.52 5.11 13.98
CA ILE A 59 -15.79 3.94 14.48
C ILE A 59 -14.48 4.36 15.12
N GLN A 60 -13.70 5.20 14.42
CA GLN A 60 -12.45 5.76 14.93
C GLN A 60 -12.20 7.15 14.35
N SER A 61 -11.42 7.96 15.05
CA SER A 61 -11.00 9.28 14.60
C SER A 61 -9.64 9.62 15.19
N LEU A 62 -8.75 10.14 14.34
CA LEU A 62 -7.40 10.55 14.72
C LEU A 62 -7.06 11.89 14.10
N GLU A 63 -6.34 12.72 14.85
CA GLU A 63 -5.73 13.93 14.29
C GLU A 63 -4.56 13.54 13.39
N MET A 64 -4.36 14.31 12.33
CA MET A 64 -3.19 14.15 11.48
C MET A 64 -1.98 14.66 12.25
N ASP A 65 -1.14 13.75 12.72
CA ASP A 65 0.11 14.09 13.38
C ASP A 65 1.28 13.48 12.59
N PRO A 66 2.00 14.29 11.79
CA PRO A 66 3.18 13.84 11.06
C PRO A 66 4.31 13.34 11.98
N GLU A 67 4.32 13.75 13.25
CA GLU A 67 5.35 13.38 14.24
C GLU A 67 5.04 12.04 14.92
N ASP A 68 3.78 11.62 14.97
CA ASP A 68 3.36 10.34 15.56
C ASP A 68 3.62 9.16 14.61
N ARG A 69 4.89 8.78 14.51
CA ARG A 69 5.45 7.78 13.58
C ARG A 69 5.20 6.32 13.99
N GLY A 70 4.05 6.01 14.59
CA GLY A 70 3.73 4.66 15.05
C GLY A 70 3.79 3.57 13.95
N GLY A 71 3.68 3.95 12.67
CA GLY A 71 3.80 3.05 11.53
C GLY A 71 4.92 3.49 10.58
N GLY A 72 5.64 2.49 10.06
CA GLY A 72 6.96 2.66 9.45
C GLY A 72 7.03 3.62 8.25
N ASP A 73 8.24 4.12 8.05
CA ASP A 73 8.66 4.88 6.87
C ASP A 73 8.83 3.92 5.67
N ASP A 74 8.03 4.08 4.61
CA ASP A 74 8.19 3.32 3.37
C ASP A 74 9.17 3.98 2.38
N GLY A 75 9.83 5.06 2.80
CA GLY A 75 10.85 5.80 2.07
C GLY A 75 10.30 6.70 0.96
N ARG A 76 9.02 6.58 0.59
CA ARG A 76 8.39 7.29 -0.54
C ARG A 76 7.17 8.12 -0.16
N SER A 77 6.55 7.80 0.97
CA SER A 77 5.37 8.47 1.48
C SER A 77 5.51 8.78 2.96
N LEU A 78 4.71 9.72 3.44
CA LEU A 78 4.74 10.15 4.83
C LEU A 78 3.46 9.75 5.53
N GLN A 79 3.57 9.01 6.63
CA GLN A 79 2.40 8.55 7.39
C GLN A 79 1.73 9.74 8.10
N LEU A 80 0.43 9.90 7.88
CA LEU A 80 -0.39 10.95 8.49
C LEU A 80 -1.14 10.49 9.73
N ALA A 81 -1.55 9.21 9.76
CA ALA A 81 -2.27 8.60 10.87
C ALA A 81 -2.16 7.08 10.79
N PHE A 82 -2.38 6.42 11.92
CA PHE A 82 -2.45 4.96 12.03
C PHE A 82 -3.62 4.56 12.92
N PHE A 83 -4.54 3.78 12.34
CA PHE A 83 -5.69 3.21 13.01
C PHE A 83 -5.38 1.78 13.43
N TYR A 84 -5.63 1.46 14.70
CA TYR A 84 -5.60 0.08 15.16
C TYR A 84 -6.67 -0.75 14.44
N PRO A 85 -6.48 -2.07 14.31
CA PRO A 85 -7.40 -2.94 13.59
C PRO A 85 -8.83 -2.80 14.11
N PHE A 86 -9.78 -2.76 13.18
CA PHE A 86 -11.22 -2.76 13.45
C PHE A 86 -11.90 -3.85 12.62
N GLU A 87 -13.19 -4.04 12.87
CA GLU A 87 -13.94 -5.14 12.27
C GLU A 87 -13.97 -5.08 10.74
N ASN A 88 -14.18 -6.24 10.11
CA ASN A 88 -14.33 -6.31 8.66
C ASN A 88 -15.68 -5.71 8.28
N GLY A 89 -15.69 -4.89 7.24
CA GLY A 89 -16.90 -4.18 6.85
C GLY A 89 -16.68 -3.22 5.70
N ASN A 90 -17.76 -2.55 5.30
CA ASN A 90 -17.70 -1.40 4.41
C ASN A 90 -17.76 -0.16 5.28
N TYR A 91 -16.88 0.79 4.99
CA TYR A 91 -16.71 2.00 5.77
C TYR A 91 -16.59 3.21 4.85
N GLN A 92 -16.82 4.38 5.41
CA GLN A 92 -16.49 5.66 4.82
C GLN A 92 -15.33 6.26 5.61
N VAL A 93 -14.23 6.57 4.92
CA VAL A 93 -13.20 7.44 5.48
C VAL A 93 -13.54 8.88 5.11
N THR A 94 -13.41 9.77 6.08
CA THR A 94 -13.49 11.22 5.90
C THR A 94 -12.20 11.85 6.38
N ILE A 95 -11.71 12.80 5.59
CA ILE A 95 -10.45 13.50 5.78
C ILE A 95 -10.79 14.98 5.79
N ASP A 96 -10.71 15.58 6.97
CA ASP A 96 -10.93 16.99 7.19
C ASP A 96 -9.57 17.68 7.31
N VAL A 97 -9.31 18.64 6.43
CA VAL A 97 -8.11 19.48 6.47
C VAL A 97 -8.53 20.84 6.98
N ASP A 98 -8.10 21.18 8.19
CA ASP A 98 -8.36 22.49 8.81
C ASP A 98 -7.34 23.52 8.34
N HIS A 99 -6.07 23.13 8.34
CA HIS A 99 -4.95 23.95 7.87
C HIS A 99 -4.15 23.16 6.85
N GLY A 100 -4.20 23.60 5.59
CA GLY A 100 -3.41 23.02 4.51
C GLY A 100 -1.97 23.53 4.51
N VAL A 101 -1.10 22.84 3.77
CA VAL A 101 0.31 23.23 3.66
C VAL A 101 0.58 23.98 2.35
N ALA A 102 0.98 25.25 2.48
CA ALA A 102 1.33 26.09 1.34
C ALA A 102 2.52 25.55 0.52
N ALA A 103 3.49 24.89 1.17
CA ALA A 103 4.64 24.29 0.49
C ALA A 103 4.24 23.20 -0.53
N LEU A 104 3.05 22.62 -0.38
CA LEU A 104 2.50 21.61 -1.28
C LEU A 104 1.55 22.18 -2.35
N ALA A 105 1.36 23.50 -2.37
CA ALA A 105 0.50 24.15 -3.35
C ALA A 105 0.98 23.88 -4.79
N GLY A 106 0.02 23.65 -5.69
CA GLY A 106 0.32 23.33 -7.09
C GLY A 106 0.93 21.95 -7.34
N THR A 107 1.09 21.12 -6.31
CA THR A 107 1.59 19.76 -6.44
C THR A 107 0.48 18.74 -6.24
N GLN A 108 0.42 17.75 -7.13
CA GLN A 108 -0.46 16.59 -6.98
C GLN A 108 -0.08 15.78 -5.75
N GLN A 109 -1.07 15.55 -4.89
CA GLN A 109 -0.97 14.83 -3.63
C GLN A 109 -1.94 13.66 -3.68
N THR A 110 -1.50 12.49 -3.23
CA THR A 110 -2.32 11.29 -3.15
C THR A 110 -2.28 10.77 -1.72
N ILE A 111 -3.46 10.55 -1.14
CA ILE A 111 -3.57 9.88 0.16
C ILE A 111 -3.86 8.42 -0.11
N GLN A 112 -3.08 7.54 0.51
CA GLN A 112 -3.19 6.11 0.35
C GLN A 112 -3.42 5.47 1.71
N ALA A 113 -4.48 4.68 1.81
CA ALA A 113 -4.61 3.73 2.91
C ALA A 113 -3.76 2.50 2.60
N LYS A 114 -2.93 2.07 3.56
CA LYS A 114 -2.09 0.88 3.44
C LYS A 114 -2.30 0.00 4.66
N TYR A 115 -2.52 -1.29 4.38
CA TYR A 115 -2.49 -2.33 5.39
C TYR A 115 -1.04 -2.55 5.83
N LEU A 116 -0.78 -2.34 7.12
CA LEU A 116 0.50 -2.72 7.71
C LEU A 116 0.41 -4.21 8.07
N LEU A 117 0.92 -5.05 7.17
CA LEU A 117 1.08 -6.47 7.39
C LEU A 117 2.44 -6.73 8.07
N CYS A 118 2.47 -7.60 9.07
CA CYS A 118 3.74 -8.04 9.65
C CYS A 118 4.50 -8.94 8.68
N GLY A 119 5.84 -8.95 8.76
CA GLY A 119 6.69 -9.85 7.96
C GLY A 119 6.31 -11.33 8.13
N ALA A 120 5.76 -11.72 9.28
CA ALA A 120 5.25 -13.07 9.52
C ALA A 120 3.96 -13.38 8.74
N GLU A 121 3.09 -12.39 8.53
CA GLU A 121 1.87 -12.54 7.73
C GLU A 121 2.18 -12.64 6.24
N LEU A 122 3.27 -12.02 5.79
CA LEU A 122 3.77 -12.14 4.42
C LEU A 122 4.45 -13.50 4.15
N PHE A 123 4.82 -14.25 5.19
CA PHE A 123 5.61 -15.47 5.07
C PHE A 123 4.94 -16.55 4.20
N PRO A 124 3.65 -16.90 4.37
CA PRO A 124 2.99 -17.90 3.53
C PRO A 124 3.01 -17.53 2.05
N ALA A 125 2.80 -16.25 1.72
CA ALA A 125 2.84 -15.76 0.34
C ALA A 125 4.26 -15.88 -0.25
N LYS A 126 5.29 -15.48 0.50
CA LYS A 126 6.69 -15.58 0.08
C LYS A 126 7.16 -17.03 -0.04
N ALA A 127 6.76 -17.90 0.88
CA ALA A 127 7.04 -19.33 0.82
C ALA A 127 6.40 -19.97 -0.42
N THR A 128 5.13 -19.65 -0.70
CA THR A 128 4.44 -20.16 -1.89
C THR A 128 5.12 -19.68 -3.18
N GLN A 129 5.51 -18.40 -3.25
CA GLN A 129 6.26 -17.86 -4.38
C GLN A 129 7.58 -18.60 -4.60
N PHE A 130 8.31 -18.91 -3.52
CA PHE A 130 9.57 -19.65 -3.59
C PHE A 130 9.36 -21.09 -4.13
N PHE A 131 8.38 -21.83 -3.61
CA PHE A 131 8.09 -23.19 -4.08
C PHE A 131 7.55 -23.21 -5.52
N ALA A 132 6.73 -22.23 -5.91
CA ALA A 132 6.27 -22.06 -7.28
C ALA A 132 7.44 -21.81 -8.24
N TRP A 133 8.43 -21.01 -7.82
CA TRP A 133 9.61 -20.77 -8.62
C TRP A 133 10.47 -22.02 -8.79
N ILE A 134 10.74 -22.76 -7.71
CA ILE A 134 11.49 -24.03 -7.78
C ILE A 134 10.79 -25.03 -8.70
N SER A 135 9.50 -25.27 -8.48
CA SER A 135 8.73 -26.23 -9.29
C SER A 135 8.66 -25.81 -10.76
N GLY A 136 8.51 -24.51 -11.04
CA GLY A 136 8.56 -23.97 -12.40
C GLY A 136 9.91 -24.21 -13.09
N VAL A 137 11.02 -23.92 -12.41
CA VAL A 137 12.38 -24.16 -12.95
C VAL A 137 12.63 -25.65 -13.19
N THR A 138 12.25 -26.51 -12.24
CA THR A 138 12.42 -27.96 -12.39
C THR A 138 11.57 -28.51 -13.54
N GLY A 139 10.30 -28.12 -13.63
CA GLY A 139 9.40 -28.54 -14.70
C GLY A 139 9.89 -28.08 -16.08
N MET A 140 10.33 -26.83 -16.19
CA MET A 140 10.89 -26.29 -17.43
C MET A 140 12.15 -27.04 -17.85
N THR A 141 13.05 -27.33 -16.90
CA THR A 141 14.27 -28.11 -17.16
C THR A 141 13.92 -29.52 -17.67
N LEU A 142 12.99 -30.21 -17.00
CA LEU A 142 12.54 -31.55 -17.41
C LEU A 142 11.92 -31.53 -18.81
N CYS A 143 11.06 -30.55 -19.11
CA CYS A 143 10.47 -30.39 -20.43
C CYS A 143 11.54 -30.19 -21.51
N VAL A 144 12.57 -29.37 -21.27
CA VAL A 144 13.69 -29.18 -22.20
C VAL A 144 14.41 -30.50 -22.46
N PHE A 145 14.68 -31.30 -21.42
CA PHE A 145 15.29 -32.62 -21.59
C PHE A 145 14.42 -33.58 -22.40
N ILE A 146 13.12 -33.63 -22.13
CA ILE A 146 12.17 -34.48 -22.87
C ILE A 146 12.11 -34.06 -24.33
N VAL A 147 11.94 -32.77 -24.61
CA VAL A 147 11.89 -32.24 -25.99
C VAL A 147 13.20 -32.56 -26.72
N ASN A 148 14.35 -32.29 -26.11
CA ASN A 148 15.65 -32.56 -26.73
C ASN A 148 15.85 -34.05 -27.03
N ARG A 149 15.41 -34.93 -26.12
CA ARG A 149 15.46 -36.39 -26.34
C ARG A 149 14.56 -36.81 -27.50
N LEU A 150 13.30 -36.37 -27.51
CA LEU A 150 12.35 -36.65 -28.58
C LEU A 150 12.86 -36.13 -29.94
N THR A 151 13.46 -34.95 -30.00
CA THR A 151 14.00 -34.41 -31.25
C THR A 151 15.27 -35.15 -31.70
N SER A 152 16.08 -35.65 -30.78
CA SER A 152 17.28 -36.44 -31.10
C SER A 152 16.97 -37.82 -31.71
N ASP A 153 15.81 -38.39 -31.38
CA ASP A 153 15.38 -39.71 -31.85
C ASP A 153 14.57 -39.64 -33.15
N LEU A 154 14.26 -38.44 -33.67
CA LEU A 154 13.62 -38.32 -34.98
C LEU A 154 14.60 -38.75 -36.09
N PRO A 155 14.21 -39.68 -36.97
CA PRO A 155 15.05 -40.07 -38.09
C PRO A 155 15.34 -38.82 -38.92
N ARG A 156 16.62 -38.49 -39.10
CA ARG A 156 17.05 -37.54 -40.12
C ARG A 156 16.78 -38.20 -41.46
N GLU A 157 15.56 -38.10 -41.96
CA GLU A 157 15.28 -38.42 -43.35
C GLU A 157 16.23 -37.58 -44.19
N ALA A 158 17.07 -38.28 -44.95
CA ALA A 158 18.20 -37.72 -45.68
C ALA A 158 17.72 -36.60 -46.62
N ALA A 159 18.17 -35.38 -46.34
CA ALA A 159 18.28 -34.33 -47.35
C ALA A 159 19.47 -34.62 -48.27
#